data_AF-A0A7V3RED9-F1
#
_entry.id   AF-A0A7V3RED9-F1
#
_cell.length_a   1.000
_cell.length_b   1.000
_cell.length_c   1.000
_cell.angle_alpha   90.00
_cell.angle_beta   90.00
_cell.angle_gamma   90.00
#
_symmetry.space_group_name_H-M   'P 1'
#
loop_
_entity.id
_entity.type
_entity.pdbx_description
1 polymer ?
#
loop_
_entity_poly.entity_id
_entity_poly.type
_entity_poly.pdbx_seq_one_letter_code
_entity_poly.pdbx_strand_id
1 'polypeptide(L)' 'FRGVIFGYIEKFFSSEFAIVITSIAFAIVHPADEWMKMFVFGILLNLLYYKRRTLTVSSTVHVMVNLLYISIAYLLRV' A
#
# COMPACT_ATOMS: atom_id res chain seq x y z
N PHE A 1 7.88 -0.29 -2.48
CA PHE A 1 7.52 -0.33 -1.04
C PHE A 1 7.73 -1.70 -0.39
N ARG A 2 6.91 -2.73 -0.63
CA ARG A 2 6.98 -3.98 0.16
C ARG A 2 8.23 -4.85 -0.08
N GLY A 3 8.42 -5.39 -1.28
CA GLY A 3 9.44 -6.42 -1.50
C GLY A 3 10.87 -6.01 -1.12
N VAL A 4 11.20 -4.73 -1.25
CA VAL A 4 12.53 -4.20 -0.95
C VAL A 4 12.55 -3.43 0.37
N ILE A 5 11.75 -2.35 0.50
CA ILE A 5 11.84 -1.44 1.65
C ILE A 5 11.32 -2.09 2.92
N PHE A 6 10.15 -2.74 2.88
CA PHE A 6 9.61 -3.45 4.04
C PHE A 6 10.55 -4.58 4.46
N GLY A 7 10.97 -5.42 3.51
CA GLY A 7 11.88 -6.54 3.80
C GLY A 7 13.25 -6.09 4.32
N TYR A 8 13.74 -4.91 3.92
CA TYR A 8 14.97 -4.35 4.48
C TYR A 8 14.77 -3.86 5.92
N ILE A 9 13.69 -3.12 6.19
CA ILE A 9 13.41 -2.58 7.53
C ILE A 9 13.13 -3.71 8.54
N GLU A 10 12.37 -4.73 8.15
CA GLU A 10 12.04 -5.89 9.01
C GLU A 10 13.28 -6.70 9.43
N LYS A 11 14.40 -6.61 8.71
CA LYS A 11 15.66 -7.27 9.12
C LYS A 11 16.29 -6.63 10.36
N PHE A 12 16.01 -5.36 10.62
CA PHE A 12 16.64 -4.59 11.71
C PHE A 12 15.64 -4.13 12.77
N PHE A 13 14.34 -4.12 12.47
CA PHE A 13 13.27 -3.62 13.33
C PHE A 13 12.07 -4.57 13.35
N SER A 14 11.08 -4.31 14.22
CA SER A 14 9.89 -5.15 14.30
C SER A 14 9.01 -5.04 13.04
N SER A 15 8.21 -6.08 12.80
CA SER A 15 7.24 -6.12 11.71
C SER A 15 6.26 -4.95 11.79
N GLU A 16 5.77 -4.61 12.98
CA GLU A 16 4.84 -3.50 13.20
C GLU A 16 5.48 -2.17 12.81
N PHE A 17 6.74 -1.96 13.20
CA PHE A 17 7.49 -0.76 12.81
C PHE A 17 7.69 -0.70 11.29
N ALA A 18 8.06 -1.81 10.65
CA ALA A 18 8.20 -1.88 9.20
C ALA A 18 6.87 -1.60 8.48
N ILE A 19 5.75 -2.14 8.99
CA ILE A 19 4.40 -1.86 8.49
C ILE A 19 4.11 -0.36 8.54
N VAL A 20 4.32 0.28 9.69
CA VAL A 20 4.01 1.70 9.88
C VAL A 20 4.89 2.58 8.99
N ILE A 21 6.21 2.45 9.07
CA ILE A 21 7.15 3.31 8.34
C ILE A 21 6.97 3.19 6.83
N THR A 22 6.79 1.98 6.30
CA THR A 22 6.57 1.82 4.86
C THR A 22 5.20 2.29 4.40
N SER A 23 4.21 2.33 5.29
CA SER A 23 2.89 2.93 4.99
C SER A 23 2.96 4.46 5.00
N ILE A 24 3.75 5.06 5.90
CA ILE A 24 4.03 6.50 5.88
C ILE A 24 4.74 6.88 4.58
N ALA A 25 5.80 6.15 4.23
CA ALA A 25 6.53 6.38 2.98
C ALA A 25 5.62 6.23 1.74
N PHE A 26 4.68 5.27 1.78
CA PHE A 26 3.68 5.11 0.74
C PHE A 26 2.72 6.32 0.68
N ALA A 27 2.23 6.83 1.80
CA ALA A 27 1.33 7.97 1.82
C ALA A 27 1.97 9.27 1.30
N ILE A 28 3.25 9.51 1.62
CA ILE A 28 3.96 10.75 1.27
C ILE A 28 4.10 10.96 -0.25
N VAL A 29 4.16 9.88 -1.04
CA VAL A 29 4.30 9.98 -2.51
C VAL A 29 2.96 10.18 -3.24
N HIS A 30 1.86 10.31 -2.50
CA HIS A 30 0.52 10.57 -3.04
C HIS A 30 0.07 12.01 -2.76
N PRO A 31 -1.01 12.49 -3.42
CA PRO A 31 -1.57 13.82 -3.15
C PRO A 31 -1.82 14.05 -1.65
N ALA A 32 -1.43 15.23 -1.18
CA ALA A 32 -1.41 15.56 0.24
C ALA A 32 -2.81 15.59 0.87
N ASP A 33 -3.86 15.84 0.10
CA ASP A 33 -5.26 15.80 0.52
C ASP A 33 -5.77 14.37 0.76
N GLU A 34 -5.15 13.36 0.14
CA GLU A 34 -5.51 11.94 0.29
C GLU A 34 -4.62 11.16 1.28
N TRP A 35 -3.71 11.85 1.98
CA TRP A 35 -2.63 11.21 2.76
C TRP A 35 -3.13 10.14 3.75
N MET A 36 -4.22 10.41 4.48
CA MET A 36 -4.76 9.49 5.49
C MET A 36 -5.31 8.22 4.84
N LYS A 37 -6.04 8.37 3.73
CA LYS A 37 -6.57 7.25 2.95
C LYS A 37 -5.42 6.40 2.39
N MET A 38 -4.38 7.04 1.87
CA MET A 38 -3.20 6.35 1.33
C MET A 38 -2.39 5.66 2.43
N PHE A 39 -2.28 6.26 3.62
CA PHE A 39 -1.66 5.64 4.78
C PHE A 39 -2.38 4.36 5.21
N VAL A 40 -3.72 4.43 5.40
CA VAL A 40 -4.54 3.27 5.77
C VAL A 40 -4.46 2.18 4.69
N PHE A 41 -4.54 2.55 3.41
CA PHE A 41 -4.38 1.60 2.33
C PHE A 41 -2.98 0.97 2.32
N GLY A 42 -1.95 1.77 2.61
CA GLY A 42 -0.58 1.33 2.83
C GLY A 42 -0.46 0.22 3.89
N ILE A 43 -1.12 0.42 5.04
CA ILE A 43 -1.19 -0.54 6.15
C ILE A 43 -1.85 -1.84 5.69
N LEU A 44 -3.02 -1.76 5.05
CA LEU A 44 -3.75 -2.94 4.58
C LEU A 44 -2.91 -3.78 3.60
N LEU A 45 -2.26 -3.13 2.63
CA LEU A 45 -1.39 -3.79 1.67
C LEU A 45 -0.15 -4.42 2.33
N ASN A 46 0.38 -3.79 3.38
CA ASN A 46 1.49 -4.33 4.17
C ASN A 46 1.07 -5.52 5.03
N LEU A 47 -0.12 -5.50 5.62
CA LEU A 47 -0.67 -6.65 6.35
C LEU A 47 -0.88 -7.86 5.44
N LEU A 48 -1.38 -7.64 4.22
CA LEU A 48 -1.49 -8.70 3.22
C LEU A 48 -0.12 -9.29 2.84
N TYR A 49 0.87 -8.42 2.64
CA TYR A 49 2.24 -8.87 2.36
C TYR A 49 2.84 -9.63 3.55
N TYR A 50 2.69 -9.12 4.77
CA TYR A 50 3.18 -9.75 5.99
C TYR A 50 2.59 -11.16 6.17
N LYS A 51 1.27 -11.31 5.97
CA LYS A 51 0.59 -12.59 6.09
C LYS A 51 0.94 -13.59 4.99
N ARG A 52 1.18 -13.12 3.76
CA ARG A 52 1.34 -14.01 2.59
C ARG A 52 2.79 -14.18 2.14
N ARG A 53 3.69 -13.31 2.60
CA ARG A 53 5.11 -13.25 2.21
C ARG A 53 5.35 -13.29 0.70
N THR A 54 4.40 -12.73 -0.05
CA THR A 54 4.44 -12.64 -1.51
C THR A 54 3.86 -11.31 -1.95
N LEU A 55 4.44 -10.76 -3.03
CA LEU A 55 3.95 -9.54 -3.65
C LEU A 55 2.63 -9.77 -4.39
N THR A 56 2.34 -10.99 -4.82
CA THR A 56 1.20 -11.28 -5.70
C THR A 56 -0.12 -10.76 -5.10
N VAL A 57 -0.45 -11.15 -3.87
CA VAL A 57 -1.74 -10.77 -3.25
C VAL A 57 -1.84 -9.25 -3.04
N SER A 58 -0.79 -8.64 -2.48
CA SER A 58 -0.75 -7.19 -2.22
C SER A 58 -0.84 -6.38 -3.52
N SER A 59 -0.06 -6.76 -4.54
CA SER A 59 -0.06 -6.11 -5.85
C SER A 59 -1.39 -6.29 -6.58
N THR A 60 -1.99 -7.49 -6.55
CA THR A 60 -3.30 -7.73 -7.17
C THR A 60 -4.36 -6.83 -6.54
N VAL A 61 -4.43 -6.75 -5.21
CA VAL A 61 -5.39 -5.86 -4.52
C VAL A 61 -5.14 -4.40 -4.89
N HIS A 62 -3.87 -3.96 -4.93
CA HIS A 62 -3.53 -2.60 -5.34
C HIS A 62 -4.01 -2.29 -6.77
N VAL A 63 -3.71 -3.17 -7.73
CA VAL A 63 -4.14 -3.00 -9.12
C VAL A 63 -5.67 -3.00 -9.22
N MET A 64 -6.38 -3.89 -8.51
CA MET A 64 -7.84 -3.93 -8.52
C MET A 64 -8.48 -2.64 -8.00
N VAL A 65 -7.93 -2.07 -6.91
CA VAL A 65 -8.41 -0.79 -6.36
C VAL A 65 -8.17 0.35 -7.36
N ASN A 66 -7.01 0.40 -8.02
CA ASN A 66 -6.73 1.41 -9.03
C ASN A 66 -7.66 1.28 -10.24
N LEU A 67 -7.90 0.05 -10.71
CA LEU A 67 -8.83 -0.21 -11.80
C LEU A 67 -10.26 0.21 -11.45
N LEU A 68 -10.71 -0.05 -10.23
CA LEU A 68 -12.02 0.41 -9.75
C LEU A 68 -12.12 1.94 -9.76
N TYR A 69 -11.11 2.63 -9.23
CA TYR A 69 -11.07 4.09 -9.23
C TYR A 69 -11.11 4.67 -10.64
N ILE A 70 -10.31 4.13 -11.55
CA ILE A 70 -10.28 4.56 -12.96
C ILE A 70 -11.62 4.30 -13.63
N SER A 71 -12.23 3.13 -13.39
CA SER A 71 -13.52 2.76 -14.00
C SER A 71 -14.64 3.68 -13.53
N ILE A 72 -14.72 3.97 -12.22
CA ILE A 72 -15.70 4.92 -11.67
C ILE A 72 -15.46 6.32 -12.24
N ALA A 73 -14.21 6.80 -12.26
CA ALA A 73 -13.87 8.10 -12.79
C ALA A 73 -14.21 8.24 -14.29
N TYR A 74 -14.08 7.17 -15.07
CA TYR A 74 -14.46 7.14 -16.48
C TYR A 74 -15.98 7.18 -16.64
N LEU A 75 -16.73 6.33 -15.92
CA LEU A 75 -18.19 6.27 -16.00
C LEU A 75 -18.87 7.56 -15.55
N LEU A 76 -18.33 8.27 -14.56
CA LEU A 76 -18.88 9.55 -14.10
C LEU A 76 -18.59 10.73 -15.06
N ARG A 77 -17.71 10.54 -16.04
CA ARG A 77 -17.37 11.56 -17.07
C ARG A 77 -18.17 11.39 -18.36
N VAL A 78 -18.83 10.25 -18.57
CA VAL A 78 -19.71 9.94 -19.72
C VAL A 78 -21.14 10.25 -19.33
#